data_AF-A0A8T1U6Z3-F1
#
_entry.id   AF-A0A8T1U6Z3-F1
#
_cell.length_a   1.000
_cell.length_b   1.000
_cell.length_c   1.000
_cell.angle_alpha   90.00
_cell.angle_beta   90.00
_cell.angle_gamma   90.00
#
_symmetry.space_group_name_H-M   'P 1'
#
loop_
_entity.id
_entity.type
_entity.pdbx_description
1 polymer ?
#
loop_
_entity_poly.entity_id
_entity_poly.type
_entity_poly.pdbx_seq_one_letter_code
_entity_poly.pdbx_strand_id
1 'polypeptide(L)'
;MDAREPLLDGDEHCRELFKKFDKDKQGVLSREGVRSFIHEKFVAKGIECMGELDYDIVVDKVFHRRRQEDRMTYSEFETDFAPIESDDKSKEEHGKVRIESKATVQHLKRGHPKTGHLWHRVKKWCRKYTAEIFWLALYFQLMVAVFVSKAAQFGEDPAVGHCIRVAKGFAHICLVNTVLVLLPMCRNLVTGLRALPVVTSYLPIDQHIEFHKICGVVLLLAALGHTAAWIAIIIYAREAPKPLSEMDTDNRLEIHTFYTAKSLDDVIGPLEALQTFIHATEGQDIVSGLQTKQKTHFGRPDWNAELSRIARNHIQLEPLDEISEEIGVFFCGPKKMGRDIHDHCALLNQAKERQMSDAHFDFHSEKF
;
A
#
# COMPACT_ATOMS: atom_id res chain seq x y z
N MET A 1 -1.19 -64.10 31.90
CA MET A 1 0.00 -64.93 31.62
C MET A 1 0.73 -64.23 30.50
N ASP A 2 1.77 -63.51 30.91
CA ASP A 2 2.60 -62.63 30.12
C ASP A 2 3.82 -63.45 29.67
N ALA A 3 4.03 -63.60 28.36
CA ALA A 3 5.14 -64.34 27.80
C ALA A 3 6.22 -63.34 27.35
N ARG A 4 7.27 -63.20 28.17
CA ARG A 4 8.49 -62.48 27.81
C ARG A 4 9.31 -63.34 26.84
N GLU A 5 9.60 -62.80 25.65
CA GLU A 5 10.54 -63.37 24.68
C GLU A 5 12.02 -63.18 25.12
N PRO A 6 12.96 -64.01 24.65
CA PRO A 6 14.34 -64.07 25.15
C PRO A 6 15.21 -62.91 24.64
N LEU A 7 16.19 -62.50 25.47
CA LEU A 7 17.21 -61.50 25.13
C LEU A 7 18.20 -62.06 24.09
N LEU A 8 18.14 -61.53 22.87
CA LEU A 8 19.15 -61.72 21.82
C LEU A 8 20.25 -60.65 21.95
N ASP A 9 21.48 -61.01 21.57
CA ASP A 9 22.65 -60.10 21.54
C ASP A 9 22.38 -58.90 20.62
N GLY A 10 22.97 -57.73 20.91
CA GLY A 10 22.61 -56.47 20.25
C GLY A 10 22.76 -56.49 18.72
N ASP A 11 23.79 -57.20 18.23
CA ASP A 11 24.00 -57.46 16.80
C ASP A 11 22.95 -58.44 16.25
N GLU A 12 22.60 -59.49 16.98
CA GLU A 12 21.63 -60.49 16.55
C GLU A 12 20.21 -59.90 16.43
N HIS A 13 19.83 -58.99 17.33
CA HIS A 13 18.55 -58.28 17.26
C HIS A 13 18.46 -57.32 16.05
N CYS A 14 19.50 -56.53 15.80
CA CYS A 14 19.60 -55.69 14.60
C CYS A 14 19.51 -56.54 13.32
N ARG A 15 20.11 -57.73 13.33
CA ARG A 15 20.07 -58.70 12.23
C ARG A 15 18.70 -59.32 12.01
N GLU A 16 17.97 -59.59 13.08
CA GLU A 16 16.58 -60.06 12.99
C GLU A 16 15.63 -58.98 12.50
N LEU A 17 15.80 -57.74 12.96
CA LEU A 17 15.03 -56.60 12.47
C LEU A 17 15.31 -56.37 10.98
N PHE A 18 16.57 -56.38 10.55
CA PHE A 18 16.93 -56.29 9.13
C PHE A 18 16.22 -57.37 8.30
N LYS A 19 16.24 -58.63 8.75
CA LYS A 19 15.54 -59.74 8.06
C LYS A 19 14.03 -59.59 8.05
N LYS A 20 13.43 -59.02 9.10
CA LYS A 20 11.99 -58.79 9.20
C LYS A 20 11.51 -57.78 8.15
N PHE A 21 12.34 -56.80 7.81
CA PHE A 21 12.00 -55.75 6.84
C PHE A 21 12.59 -55.97 5.43
N ASP A 22 13.51 -56.92 5.25
CA ASP A 22 13.93 -57.47 3.94
C ASP A 22 12.91 -58.49 3.42
N LYS A 23 11.78 -57.97 2.92
CA LYS A 23 10.63 -58.79 2.45
C LYS A 23 10.98 -59.71 1.28
N ASP A 24 11.96 -59.32 0.45
CA ASP A 24 12.34 -60.04 -0.76
C ASP A 24 13.49 -61.05 -0.53
N LYS A 25 14.07 -61.06 0.69
CA LYS A 25 15.16 -61.95 1.13
C LYS A 25 16.39 -61.88 0.22
N GLN A 26 16.67 -60.70 -0.32
CA GLN A 26 17.79 -60.48 -1.24
C GLN A 26 19.07 -60.04 -0.52
N GLY A 27 19.04 -59.94 0.81
CA GLY A 27 20.17 -59.51 1.63
C GLY A 27 20.40 -58.00 1.61
N VAL A 28 19.40 -57.24 1.15
CA VAL A 28 19.44 -55.77 1.02
C VAL A 28 18.05 -55.20 1.32
N LEU A 29 18.00 -54.13 2.10
CA LEU A 29 16.76 -53.41 2.32
C LEU A 29 16.46 -52.47 1.15
N SER A 30 15.27 -52.63 0.61
CA SER A 30 14.68 -51.69 -0.33
C SER A 30 14.17 -50.45 0.41
N ARG A 31 13.97 -49.38 -0.35
CA ARG A 31 13.44 -48.11 0.15
C ARG A 31 12.12 -48.24 0.93
N GLU A 32 11.25 -49.15 0.50
CA GLU A 32 9.99 -49.46 1.20
C GLU A 32 10.21 -50.20 2.53
N GLY A 33 11.22 -51.06 2.58
CA GLY A 33 11.64 -51.73 3.81
C GLY A 33 12.11 -50.73 4.86
N VAL A 34 12.99 -49.78 4.47
CA VAL A 34 13.51 -48.74 5.37
C VAL A 34 12.40 -47.80 5.84
N ARG A 35 11.47 -47.42 4.94
CA ARG A 35 10.29 -46.63 5.28
C ARG A 35 9.42 -47.31 6.34
N SER A 36 9.19 -48.61 6.18
CA SER A 36 8.36 -49.40 7.11
C SER A 36 9.03 -49.49 8.49
N PHE A 37 10.35 -49.70 8.52
CA PHE A 37 11.13 -49.73 9.76
C PHE A 37 11.06 -48.40 10.54
N ILE A 38 11.30 -47.27 9.85
CA ILE A 38 11.24 -45.93 10.46
C ILE A 38 9.84 -45.64 10.98
N HIS A 39 8.81 -45.97 10.20
CA HIS A 39 7.42 -45.78 10.61
C HIS A 39 7.08 -46.57 11.88
N GLU A 40 7.43 -47.85 11.96
CA GLU A 40 7.16 -48.68 13.15
C GLU A 40 7.90 -48.18 14.39
N LYS A 41 9.17 -47.78 14.27
CA LYS A 41 9.94 -47.25 15.42
C LYS A 41 9.43 -45.88 15.89
N PHE A 42 8.98 -45.02 14.98
CA PHE A 42 8.43 -43.70 15.33
C PHE A 42 7.06 -43.82 16.02
N VAL A 43 6.21 -44.74 15.55
CA VAL A 43 4.94 -45.06 16.21
C VAL A 43 5.17 -45.65 17.60
N ALA A 44 6.14 -46.55 17.75
CA ALA A 44 6.50 -47.11 19.06
C ALA A 44 6.98 -46.05 20.07
N LYS A 45 7.61 -44.97 19.59
CA LYS A 45 8.04 -43.82 20.43
C LYS A 45 6.98 -42.72 20.58
N GLY A 46 5.75 -42.93 20.09
CA GLY A 46 4.66 -41.96 20.19
C GLY A 46 4.86 -40.69 19.35
N ILE A 47 5.74 -40.75 18.33
CA ILE A 47 6.00 -39.65 17.41
C ILE A 47 4.96 -39.73 16.28
N GLU A 48 3.82 -39.07 16.46
CA GLU A 48 2.77 -38.96 15.43
C GLU A 48 3.09 -37.85 14.42
N CYS A 49 3.52 -38.23 13.21
CA CYS A 49 3.60 -37.29 12.09
C CYS A 49 2.19 -37.06 11.50
N MET A 50 1.62 -35.86 11.69
CA MET A 50 0.31 -35.52 11.12
C MET A 50 0.35 -35.39 9.59
N GLY A 51 -0.42 -36.23 8.91
CA GLY A 51 -0.78 -36.11 7.50
C GLY A 51 0.21 -36.74 6.51
N GLU A 52 -0.26 -37.01 5.29
CA GLU A 52 0.25 -37.95 4.28
C GLU A 52 1.58 -37.60 3.57
N LEU A 53 2.57 -37.06 4.29
CA LEU A 53 3.85 -36.66 3.69
C LEU A 53 4.94 -36.34 4.73
N ASP A 54 5.57 -37.32 5.39
CA ASP A 54 6.86 -37.02 6.05
C ASP A 54 7.74 -38.23 6.41
N TYR A 55 7.55 -39.39 5.76
CA TYR A 55 8.47 -40.54 5.90
C TYR A 55 9.37 -40.69 4.67
N ASP A 56 8.85 -40.45 3.47
CA ASP A 56 9.60 -40.57 2.22
C ASP A 56 10.75 -39.56 2.09
N ILE A 57 10.62 -38.35 2.66
CA ILE A 57 11.67 -37.31 2.65
C ILE A 57 12.82 -37.67 3.61
N VAL A 58 12.50 -38.31 4.73
CA VAL A 58 13.50 -38.81 5.69
C VAL A 58 14.26 -39.98 5.05
N VAL A 59 13.54 -40.89 4.39
CA VAL A 59 14.10 -41.98 3.61
C VAL A 59 14.98 -41.45 2.47
N ASP A 60 14.56 -40.44 1.72
CA ASP A 60 15.38 -39.77 0.70
C ASP A 60 16.71 -39.26 1.25
N LYS A 61 16.71 -38.61 2.42
CA LYS A 61 17.94 -38.09 3.04
C LYS A 61 18.88 -39.18 3.53
N VAL A 62 18.35 -40.32 3.96
CA VAL A 62 19.15 -41.50 4.35
C VAL A 62 19.86 -42.09 3.13
N PHE A 63 19.19 -42.14 1.98
CA PHE A 63 19.76 -42.66 0.73
C PHE A 63 20.59 -41.63 -0.07
N HIS A 64 20.39 -40.32 0.10
CA HIS A 64 21.11 -39.25 -0.62
C HIS A 64 22.61 -39.15 -0.27
N ARG A 65 23.06 -39.72 0.86
CA ARG A 65 24.50 -39.80 1.20
C ARG A 65 25.23 -40.99 0.55
N ARG A 66 24.54 -41.82 -0.25
CA ARG A 66 25.02 -43.15 -0.67
C ARG A 66 25.24 -43.23 -2.19
N ARG A 67 26.16 -44.12 -2.61
CA ARG A 67 26.59 -44.30 -4.01
C ARG A 67 25.61 -45.11 -4.88
N GLN A 68 24.61 -45.77 -4.28
CA GLN A 68 23.51 -46.47 -4.95
C GLN A 68 22.19 -45.98 -4.32
N GLU A 69 21.32 -45.37 -5.11
CA GLU A 69 20.22 -44.52 -4.62
C GLU A 69 19.04 -45.28 -3.98
N ASP A 70 18.96 -46.62 -4.10
CA ASP A 70 17.72 -47.36 -3.75
C ASP A 70 17.91 -48.70 -2.98
N ARG A 71 19.13 -49.07 -2.58
CA ARG A 71 19.37 -50.34 -1.86
C ARG A 71 20.36 -50.14 -0.71
N MET A 72 20.03 -50.69 0.46
CA MET A 72 20.84 -50.60 1.67
C MET A 72 21.30 -51.98 2.13
N THR A 73 22.61 -52.17 2.30
CA THR A 73 23.17 -53.44 2.81
C THR A 73 23.15 -53.52 4.34
N TYR A 74 23.31 -54.71 4.93
CA TYR A 74 23.28 -54.91 6.39
C TYR A 74 24.33 -54.08 7.14
N SER A 75 25.56 -54.03 6.63
CA SER A 75 26.64 -53.26 7.26
C SER A 75 26.37 -51.75 7.28
N GLU A 76 25.63 -51.26 6.28
CA GLU A 76 25.23 -49.85 6.21
C GLU A 76 24.04 -49.55 7.12
N PHE A 77 23.09 -50.47 7.22
CA PHE A 77 21.98 -50.41 8.15
C PHE A 77 22.47 -50.42 9.60
N GLU A 78 23.40 -51.30 9.94
CA GLU A 78 24.00 -51.37 11.28
C GLU A 78 24.74 -50.07 11.63
N THR A 79 25.53 -49.53 10.71
CA THR A 79 26.27 -48.26 10.93
C THR A 79 25.33 -47.08 11.22
N ASP A 80 24.20 -47.00 10.51
CA ASP A 80 23.28 -45.85 10.59
C ASP A 80 22.28 -45.97 11.74
N PHE A 81 21.89 -47.19 12.14
CA PHE A 81 20.78 -47.41 13.08
C PHE A 81 21.17 -48.12 14.39
N ALA A 82 22.32 -48.80 14.48
CA ALA A 82 22.77 -49.41 15.74
C ALA A 82 22.99 -48.39 16.89
N PRO A 83 23.52 -47.16 16.65
CA PRO A 83 23.65 -46.15 17.73
C PRO A 83 22.31 -45.69 18.30
N ILE A 84 21.23 -45.78 17.51
CA ILE A 84 19.87 -45.38 17.88
C ILE A 84 19.20 -46.47 18.73
N GLU A 85 19.54 -47.74 18.51
CA GLU A 85 19.07 -48.86 19.35
C GLU A 85 19.78 -48.94 20.70
N SER A 86 21.07 -48.59 20.77
CA SER A 86 21.81 -48.65 22.05
C SER A 86 21.30 -47.65 23.10
N ASP A 87 20.77 -46.51 22.67
CA ASP A 87 20.23 -45.47 23.57
C ASP A 87 18.81 -45.82 24.11
N ASP A 88 18.10 -46.75 23.44
CA ASP A 88 16.69 -47.09 23.72
C ASP A 88 16.46 -47.88 25.01
N LYS A 89 17.53 -48.39 25.65
CA LYS A 89 17.43 -49.01 26.98
C LYS A 89 17.42 -48.00 28.14
N SER A 90 17.68 -46.72 27.89
CA SER A 90 18.01 -45.77 28.98
C SER A 90 17.02 -44.63 29.23
N LYS A 91 16.03 -44.35 28.36
CA LYS A 91 15.20 -43.13 28.50
C LYS A 91 13.72 -43.32 28.12
N GLU A 92 13.01 -44.15 28.89
CA GLU A 92 11.58 -43.95 29.13
C GLU A 92 11.39 -42.73 30.06
N GLU A 93 11.48 -41.49 29.55
CA GLU A 93 10.87 -40.32 30.20
C GLU A 93 11.13 -39.03 29.40
N HIS A 94 10.07 -38.25 29.13
CA HIS A 94 10.01 -36.88 28.61
C HIS A 94 10.00 -36.62 27.09
N GLY A 95 8.90 -35.99 26.62
CA GLY A 95 8.99 -34.76 25.81
C GLY A 95 8.55 -34.82 24.34
N LYS A 96 7.37 -34.25 24.07
CA LYS A 96 6.77 -34.00 22.73
C LYS A 96 7.48 -32.86 22.00
N VAL A 97 7.90 -33.03 20.74
CA VAL A 97 8.38 -31.95 19.85
C VAL A 97 7.65 -32.02 18.50
N ARG A 98 7.06 -30.91 18.04
CA ARG A 98 6.35 -30.78 16.76
C ARG A 98 6.99 -29.67 15.92
N ILE A 99 7.50 -30.02 14.74
CA ILE A 99 7.93 -29.08 13.69
C ILE A 99 7.25 -29.52 12.40
N GLU A 100 6.44 -28.64 11.78
CA GLU A 100 5.82 -28.89 10.47
C GLU A 100 6.39 -27.95 9.41
N SER A 101 6.95 -28.53 8.35
CA SER A 101 7.13 -27.89 7.04
C SER A 101 6.86 -28.95 5.97
N LYS A 102 5.82 -28.76 5.14
CA LYS A 102 5.56 -29.61 3.97
C LYS A 102 5.59 -28.77 2.70
N ALA A 103 6.62 -29.01 1.91
CA ALA A 103 6.51 -29.00 0.47
C ALA A 103 6.64 -30.46 -0.01
N THR A 104 5.69 -30.92 -0.84
CA THR A 104 5.98 -31.94 -1.85
C THR A 104 5.39 -31.54 -3.19
N VAL A 105 6.29 -31.65 -4.17
CA VAL A 105 6.09 -31.67 -5.61
C VAL A 105 5.80 -33.11 -6.03
N GLN A 106 4.79 -33.29 -6.87
CA GLN A 106 4.42 -34.56 -7.50
C GLN A 106 4.68 -34.43 -9.02
N HIS A 107 5.38 -35.38 -9.63
CA HIS A 107 5.58 -35.59 -11.08
C HIS A 107 5.51 -37.12 -11.30
N LEU A 108 4.92 -37.76 -12.31
CA LEU A 108 4.42 -37.43 -13.65
C LEU A 108 3.34 -38.45 -14.08
N LYS A 109 2.20 -37.98 -14.60
CA LYS A 109 1.44 -38.67 -15.66
C LYS A 109 1.29 -37.70 -16.82
N ARG A 110 1.83 -38.07 -17.98
CA ARG A 110 1.66 -37.37 -19.26
C ARG A 110 0.25 -37.67 -19.78
N GLY A 111 -0.70 -36.82 -19.40
CA GLY A 111 -2.04 -36.69 -19.98
C GLY A 111 -2.39 -35.21 -19.91
N HIS A 112 -3.02 -34.68 -20.97
CA HIS A 112 -3.35 -33.25 -21.14
C HIS A 112 -3.68 -32.52 -19.83
N PRO A 113 -3.22 -31.26 -19.62
CA PRO A 113 -3.36 -30.55 -18.37
C PRO A 113 -4.85 -30.32 -18.06
N LYS A 114 -5.44 -31.22 -17.27
CA LYS A 114 -6.77 -31.03 -16.73
C LYS A 114 -6.68 -29.97 -15.63
N THR A 115 -7.08 -28.75 -15.97
CA THR A 115 -7.25 -27.56 -15.13
C THR A 115 -8.10 -27.75 -13.85
N GLY A 116 -8.61 -28.97 -13.59
CA GLY A 116 -9.51 -29.29 -12.49
C GLY A 116 -8.85 -29.54 -11.13
N HIS A 117 -7.56 -29.88 -11.04
CA HIS A 117 -6.95 -30.28 -9.74
C HIS A 117 -6.72 -29.11 -8.79
N LEU A 118 -6.29 -27.95 -9.32
CA LEU A 118 -6.14 -26.71 -8.56
C LEU A 118 -7.51 -26.18 -8.12
N TRP A 119 -8.48 -26.22 -9.04
CA TRP A 119 -9.84 -25.76 -8.80
C TRP A 119 -10.54 -26.59 -7.71
N HIS A 120 -10.29 -27.90 -7.66
CA HIS A 120 -10.85 -28.76 -6.62
C HIS A 120 -10.23 -28.49 -5.23
N ARG A 121 -8.93 -28.17 -5.16
CA ARG A 121 -8.23 -27.78 -3.92
C ARG A 121 -8.69 -26.42 -3.41
N VAL A 122 -8.77 -25.42 -4.31
CA VAL A 122 -9.29 -24.08 -4.00
C VAL A 122 -10.74 -24.16 -3.57
N LYS A 123 -11.60 -24.90 -4.28
CA LYS A 123 -13.01 -25.08 -3.93
C LYS A 123 -13.21 -25.80 -2.58
N LYS A 124 -12.32 -26.73 -2.21
CA LYS A 124 -12.35 -27.38 -0.88
C LYS A 124 -11.92 -26.41 0.22
N TRP A 125 -10.90 -25.59 -0.05
CA TRP A 125 -10.43 -24.56 0.88
C TRP A 125 -11.44 -23.43 1.06
N CYS A 126 -12.06 -22.92 -0.02
CA CYS A 126 -13.10 -21.90 0.06
C CYS A 126 -14.34 -22.35 0.83
N ARG A 127 -14.72 -23.63 0.72
CA ARG A 127 -15.82 -24.21 1.52
C ARG A 127 -15.48 -24.33 3.01
N LYS A 128 -14.21 -24.41 3.36
CA LYS A 128 -13.76 -24.45 4.76
C LYS A 128 -13.79 -23.06 5.40
N TYR A 129 -13.45 -22.01 4.66
CA TYR A 129 -13.33 -20.62 5.16
C TYR A 129 -14.38 -19.69 4.56
N THR A 130 -15.60 -20.18 4.34
CA THR A 130 -16.61 -19.43 3.59
C THR A 130 -17.02 -18.14 4.30
N ALA A 131 -17.09 -18.15 5.63
CA ALA A 131 -17.42 -16.96 6.42
C ALA A 131 -16.29 -15.93 6.40
N GLU A 132 -15.05 -16.35 6.59
CA GLU A 132 -13.88 -15.47 6.58
C GLU A 132 -13.68 -14.81 5.21
N ILE A 133 -13.80 -15.60 4.13
CA ILE A 133 -13.70 -15.08 2.76
C ILE A 133 -14.84 -14.10 2.48
N PHE A 134 -16.05 -14.37 2.97
CA PHE A 134 -17.18 -13.46 2.81
C PHE A 134 -16.90 -12.09 3.46
N TRP A 135 -16.41 -12.06 4.71
CA TRP A 135 -16.09 -10.79 5.38
C TRP A 135 -14.89 -10.08 4.77
N LEU A 136 -13.86 -10.81 4.32
CA LEU A 136 -12.74 -10.22 3.59
C LEU A 136 -13.19 -9.65 2.24
N ALA A 137 -14.11 -10.32 1.54
CA ALA A 137 -14.70 -9.80 0.32
C ALA A 137 -15.52 -8.55 0.61
N LEU A 138 -16.33 -8.53 1.67
CA LEU A 138 -17.08 -7.33 2.08
C LEU A 138 -16.15 -6.16 2.42
N TYR A 139 -15.07 -6.42 3.15
CA TYR A 139 -14.03 -5.43 3.44
C TYR A 139 -13.37 -4.91 2.16
N PHE A 140 -13.01 -5.79 1.22
CA PHE A 140 -12.46 -5.38 -0.07
C PHE A 140 -13.45 -4.52 -0.87
N GLN A 141 -14.73 -4.92 -0.93
CA GLN A 141 -15.78 -4.12 -1.57
C GLN A 141 -15.94 -2.75 -0.90
N LEU A 142 -15.86 -2.68 0.43
CA LEU A 142 -15.85 -1.41 1.16
C LEU A 142 -14.66 -0.53 0.75
N MET A 143 -13.45 -1.09 0.63
CA MET A 143 -12.26 -0.32 0.21
C MET A 143 -12.44 0.25 -1.22
N VAL A 144 -12.94 -0.57 -2.15
CA VAL A 144 -13.22 -0.12 -3.53
C VAL A 144 -14.33 0.93 -3.54
N ALA A 145 -15.42 0.72 -2.80
CA ALA A 145 -16.52 1.66 -2.74
C ALA A 145 -16.10 3.02 -2.17
N VAL A 146 -15.30 3.04 -1.10
CA VAL A 146 -14.76 4.28 -0.51
C VAL A 146 -13.84 5.00 -1.48
N PHE A 147 -12.94 4.27 -2.17
CA PHE A 147 -12.06 4.84 -3.17
C PHE A 147 -12.85 5.46 -4.32
N VAL A 148 -13.78 4.70 -4.92
CA VAL A 148 -14.57 5.15 -6.07
C VAL A 148 -15.49 6.30 -5.70
N SER A 149 -16.18 6.23 -4.55
CA SER A 149 -17.08 7.31 -4.09
C SER A 149 -16.32 8.62 -3.92
N LYS A 150 -15.06 8.56 -3.50
CA LYS A 150 -14.23 9.74 -3.32
C LYS A 150 -13.58 10.20 -4.61
N ALA A 151 -13.10 9.28 -5.44
CA ALA A 151 -12.58 9.60 -6.76
C ALA A 151 -13.65 10.25 -7.67
N ALA A 152 -14.91 9.81 -7.57
CA ALA A 152 -16.04 10.33 -8.34
C ALA A 152 -16.47 11.75 -7.93
N GLN A 153 -16.10 12.23 -6.73
CA GLN A 153 -16.37 13.60 -6.30
C GLN A 153 -15.49 14.64 -7.00
N PHE A 154 -14.37 14.21 -7.60
CA PHE A 154 -13.44 15.12 -8.27
C PHE A 154 -13.57 14.97 -9.79
N GLY A 155 -13.75 16.09 -10.48
CA GLY A 155 -13.70 16.18 -11.94
C GLY A 155 -12.32 15.86 -12.50
N GLU A 156 -12.20 15.89 -13.83
CA GLU A 156 -10.89 16.00 -14.46
C GLU A 156 -10.39 17.43 -14.23
N ASP A 157 -9.26 17.54 -13.55
CA ASP A 157 -8.62 18.84 -13.37
C ASP A 157 -7.74 19.09 -14.61
N PRO A 158 -7.92 20.20 -15.34
CA PRO A 158 -7.10 20.48 -16.52
C PRO A 158 -5.59 20.58 -16.23
N ALA A 159 -5.18 20.92 -15.01
CA ALA A 159 -3.77 21.09 -14.64
C ALA A 159 -3.09 19.78 -14.24
N VAL A 160 -3.83 18.81 -13.70
CA VAL A 160 -3.27 17.56 -13.13
C VAL A 160 -4.01 16.29 -13.56
N GLY A 161 -4.94 16.42 -14.51
CA GLY A 161 -5.77 15.36 -15.05
C GLY A 161 -6.51 14.56 -13.98
N HIS A 162 -6.38 13.23 -14.06
CA HIS A 162 -6.98 12.30 -13.12
C HIS A 162 -6.16 12.04 -11.85
N CYS A 163 -4.95 12.58 -11.73
CA CYS A 163 -4.05 12.24 -10.64
C CYS A 163 -4.63 12.64 -9.27
N ILE A 164 -5.39 13.74 -9.21
CA ILE A 164 -6.08 14.19 -7.99
C ILE A 164 -7.15 13.19 -7.52
N ARG A 165 -7.88 12.55 -8.44
CA ARG A 165 -8.90 11.51 -8.11
C ARG A 165 -8.24 10.34 -7.40
N VAL A 166 -7.11 9.89 -7.94
CA VAL A 166 -6.34 8.76 -7.41
C VAL A 166 -5.76 9.10 -6.03
N ALA A 167 -5.17 10.29 -5.88
CA ALA A 167 -4.59 10.76 -4.62
C ALA A 167 -5.64 10.83 -3.49
N LYS A 168 -6.81 11.42 -3.78
CA LYS A 168 -7.93 11.55 -2.81
C LYS A 168 -8.58 10.21 -2.49
N GLY A 169 -8.67 9.31 -3.46
CA GLY A 169 -9.15 7.94 -3.27
C GLY A 169 -8.27 7.15 -2.29
N PHE A 170 -6.95 7.12 -2.53
CA PHE A 170 -6.01 6.45 -1.61
C PHE A 170 -6.00 7.07 -0.22
N ALA A 171 -6.09 8.40 -0.10
CA ALA A 171 -6.18 9.08 1.20
C ALA A 171 -7.39 8.60 2.03
N HIS A 172 -8.54 8.35 1.38
CA HIS A 172 -9.72 7.84 2.08
C HIS A 172 -9.62 6.36 2.45
N ILE A 173 -8.92 5.54 1.65
CA ILE A 173 -8.58 4.17 2.07
C ILE A 173 -7.73 4.23 3.34
N CYS A 174 -6.73 5.12 3.40
CA CYS A 174 -5.94 5.32 4.62
C CYS A 174 -6.81 5.73 5.81
N LEU A 175 -7.70 6.72 5.62
CA LEU A 175 -8.58 7.22 6.68
C LEU A 175 -9.50 6.16 7.27
N VAL A 176 -10.06 5.28 6.43
CA VAL A 176 -10.91 4.19 6.93
C VAL A 176 -10.05 3.13 7.65
N ASN A 177 -8.88 2.80 7.10
CA ASN A 177 -8.00 1.77 7.68
C ASN A 177 -7.34 2.20 8.99
N THR A 178 -7.10 3.49 9.23
CA THR A 178 -6.57 3.97 10.52
C THR A 178 -7.53 3.69 11.68
N VAL A 179 -8.84 3.67 11.44
CA VAL A 179 -9.83 3.24 12.43
C VAL A 179 -9.89 1.71 12.51
N LEU A 180 -10.00 1.02 11.36
CA LEU A 180 -10.15 -0.44 11.29
C LEU A 180 -8.93 -1.22 11.82
N VAL A 181 -7.74 -0.63 11.79
CA VAL A 181 -6.53 -1.26 12.35
C VAL A 181 -6.52 -1.19 13.88
N LEU A 182 -7.11 -0.17 14.50
CA LEU A 182 -7.12 0.02 15.95
C LEU A 182 -8.25 -0.76 16.65
N LEU A 183 -9.43 -0.82 16.03
CA LEU A 183 -10.60 -1.55 16.56
C LEU A 183 -10.29 -2.99 17.05
N PRO A 184 -9.58 -3.85 16.28
CA PRO A 184 -9.25 -5.19 16.74
C PRO A 184 -8.25 -5.22 17.91
N MET A 185 -7.49 -4.16 18.16
CA MET A 185 -6.55 -4.10 19.30
C MET A 185 -7.22 -3.64 20.60
N CYS A 186 -8.46 -3.14 20.53
CA CYS A 186 -9.27 -2.80 21.70
C CYS A 186 -9.78 -4.08 22.40
N ARG A 187 -8.93 -4.72 23.20
CA ARG A 187 -9.21 -6.02 23.86
C ARG A 187 -10.55 -6.06 24.62
N ASN A 188 -10.91 -4.99 25.32
CA ASN A 188 -12.18 -4.92 26.07
C ASN A 188 -13.40 -4.91 25.13
N LEU A 189 -13.31 -4.18 24.00
CA LEU A 189 -14.36 -4.13 22.97
C LEU A 189 -14.50 -5.50 22.29
N VAL A 190 -13.39 -6.10 21.87
CA VAL A 190 -13.36 -7.43 21.23
C VAL A 190 -13.94 -8.50 22.16
N THR A 191 -13.61 -8.45 23.44
CA THR A 191 -14.15 -9.37 24.45
C THR A 191 -15.65 -9.16 24.66
N GLY A 192 -16.12 -7.92 24.70
CA GLY A 192 -17.55 -7.60 24.75
C GLY A 192 -18.32 -8.11 23.52
N LEU A 193 -17.74 -7.98 22.33
CA LEU A 193 -18.34 -8.48 21.08
C LEU A 193 -18.41 -10.02 21.05
N ARG A 194 -17.46 -10.73 21.69
CA ARG A 194 -17.54 -12.19 21.86
C ARG A 194 -18.71 -12.65 22.73
N ALA A 195 -19.18 -11.81 23.65
CA ALA A 195 -20.32 -12.14 24.50
C ALA A 195 -21.67 -12.14 23.75
N LEU A 196 -21.70 -11.58 22.54
CA LEU A 196 -22.90 -11.52 21.70
C LEU A 196 -22.96 -12.76 20.79
N PRO A 197 -23.87 -13.73 21.05
CA PRO A 197 -23.94 -14.98 20.29
C PRO A 197 -24.30 -14.77 18.81
N VAL A 198 -24.99 -13.66 18.49
CA VAL A 198 -25.26 -13.28 17.10
C VAL A 198 -23.97 -12.90 16.37
N VAL A 199 -23.07 -12.17 17.03
CA VAL A 199 -21.85 -11.68 16.39
C VAL A 199 -20.85 -12.81 16.21
N THR A 200 -20.69 -13.70 17.18
CA THR A 200 -19.80 -14.87 17.06
C THR A 200 -20.28 -15.91 16.06
N SER A 201 -21.59 -15.99 15.81
CA SER A 201 -22.14 -16.91 14.80
C SER A 201 -21.88 -16.46 13.36
N TYR A 202 -21.76 -15.15 13.12
CA TYR A 202 -21.61 -14.60 11.76
C TYR A 202 -20.22 -14.02 11.50
N LEU A 203 -19.58 -13.38 12.48
CA LEU A 203 -18.30 -12.68 12.35
C LEU A 203 -17.16 -13.45 13.04
N PRO A 204 -16.05 -13.75 12.35
CA PRO A 204 -14.91 -14.47 12.92
C PRO A 204 -14.05 -13.59 13.84
N ILE A 205 -14.61 -13.17 15.00
CA ILE A 205 -13.93 -12.28 15.98
C ILE A 205 -12.63 -12.88 16.51
N ASP A 206 -12.50 -14.20 16.54
CA ASP A 206 -11.30 -14.87 17.06
C ASP A 206 -10.04 -14.60 16.23
N GLN A 207 -10.20 -14.23 14.96
CA GLN A 207 -9.10 -13.89 14.05
C GLN A 207 -8.84 -12.37 13.96
N HIS A 208 -9.27 -11.58 14.95
CA HIS A 208 -9.08 -10.12 14.96
C HIS A 208 -7.62 -9.66 14.81
N ILE A 209 -6.64 -10.45 15.28
CA ILE A 209 -5.20 -10.16 15.11
C ILE A 209 -4.78 -10.31 13.64
N GLU A 210 -5.27 -11.34 12.95
CA GLU A 210 -4.98 -11.53 11.53
C GLU A 210 -5.64 -10.42 10.69
N PHE A 211 -6.86 -10.02 11.05
CA PHE A 211 -7.50 -8.85 10.44
C PHE A 211 -6.71 -7.55 10.65
N HIS A 212 -6.17 -7.31 11.85
CA HIS A 212 -5.27 -6.17 12.11
C HIS A 212 -4.05 -6.16 11.18
N LYS A 213 -3.40 -7.32 10.97
CA LYS A 213 -2.27 -7.44 10.05
C LYS A 213 -2.68 -7.10 8.61
N ILE A 214 -3.83 -7.58 8.16
CA ILE A 214 -4.37 -7.29 6.82
C ILE A 214 -4.64 -5.78 6.68
N CYS A 215 -5.32 -5.15 7.64
CA CYS A 215 -5.54 -3.70 7.66
C CYS A 215 -4.23 -2.92 7.61
N GLY A 216 -3.21 -3.37 8.35
CA GLY A 216 -1.88 -2.75 8.33
C GLY A 216 -1.19 -2.83 6.97
N VAL A 217 -1.25 -3.98 6.28
CA VAL A 217 -0.71 -4.14 4.92
C VAL A 217 -1.46 -3.27 3.92
N VAL A 218 -2.79 -3.22 4.00
CA VAL A 218 -3.61 -2.36 3.12
C VAL A 218 -3.32 -0.88 3.36
N LEU A 219 -3.16 -0.47 4.62
CA LEU A 219 -2.78 0.89 4.98
C LEU A 219 -1.42 1.27 4.40
N LEU A 220 -0.42 0.38 4.47
CA LEU A 220 0.90 0.59 3.88
C LEU A 220 0.82 0.75 2.37
N LEU A 221 0.11 -0.14 1.67
CA LEU A 221 -0.08 -0.07 0.22
C LEU A 221 -0.83 1.20 -0.20
N ALA A 222 -1.87 1.58 0.56
CA ALA A 222 -2.62 2.80 0.31
C ALA A 222 -1.78 4.07 0.55
N ALA A 223 -0.93 4.08 1.57
CA ALA A 223 0.00 5.17 1.82
C ALA A 223 1.03 5.30 0.69
N LEU A 224 1.60 4.19 0.21
CA LEU A 224 2.49 4.20 -0.96
C LEU A 224 1.78 4.71 -2.22
N GLY A 225 0.55 4.24 -2.47
CA GLY A 225 -0.28 4.72 -3.57
C GLY A 225 -0.61 6.22 -3.47
N HIS A 226 -0.89 6.71 -2.26
CA HIS A 226 -1.12 8.13 -1.99
C HIS A 226 0.13 8.98 -2.29
N THR A 227 1.30 8.55 -1.81
CA THR A 227 2.57 9.22 -2.08
C THR A 227 2.93 9.21 -3.56
N ALA A 228 2.76 8.08 -4.23
CA ALA A 228 3.01 7.96 -5.67
C ALA A 228 2.09 8.86 -6.49
N ALA A 229 0.81 8.98 -6.11
CA ALA A 229 -0.13 9.88 -6.76
C ALA A 229 0.28 11.35 -6.61
N TRP A 230 0.76 11.77 -5.43
CA TRP A 230 1.30 13.12 -5.24
C TRP A 230 2.56 13.39 -6.04
N ILE A 231 3.47 12.42 -6.13
CA ILE A 231 4.64 12.53 -7.00
C ILE A 231 4.21 12.68 -8.45
N ALA A 232 3.23 11.89 -8.92
CA ALA A 232 2.67 12.01 -10.25
C ALA A 232 2.03 13.39 -10.49
N ILE A 233 1.31 13.96 -9.51
CA ILE A 233 0.78 15.33 -9.58
C ILE A 233 1.92 16.33 -9.79
N ILE A 234 3.03 16.22 -9.05
CA ILE A 234 4.17 17.14 -9.18
C ILE A 234 4.82 17.02 -10.56
N ILE A 235 5.01 15.79 -11.05
CA ILE A 235 5.58 15.54 -12.39
C ILE A 235 4.65 16.11 -13.46
N TYR A 236 3.36 15.79 -13.38
CA TYR A 236 2.36 16.27 -14.34
C TYR A 236 2.27 17.79 -14.33
N ALA A 237 2.29 18.42 -13.15
CA ALA A 237 2.27 19.88 -13.04
C ALA A 237 3.54 20.54 -13.61
N ARG A 238 4.69 19.83 -13.66
CA ARG A 238 5.94 20.31 -14.26
C ARG A 238 6.00 20.10 -15.77
N GLU A 239 5.46 18.98 -16.24
CA GLU A 239 5.50 18.58 -17.66
C GLU A 239 4.29 19.09 -18.44
N ALA A 240 3.18 19.44 -17.76
CA ALA A 240 1.99 20.02 -18.38
C ALA A 240 2.40 21.29 -19.13
N PRO A 241 2.41 21.26 -20.47
CA PRO A 241 2.88 22.38 -21.26
C PRO A 241 1.71 23.31 -21.48
N LYS A 242 1.04 23.76 -20.40
CA LYS A 242 0.11 24.88 -20.38
C LYS A 242 0.10 25.45 -18.97
N PRO A 243 0.78 26.59 -18.75
CA PRO A 243 0.53 27.38 -17.56
C PRO A 243 -0.97 27.69 -17.50
N LEU A 244 -1.52 27.90 -16.30
CA LEU A 244 -2.93 28.30 -16.12
C LEU A 244 -3.35 29.45 -17.07
N SER A 245 -2.39 30.28 -17.47
CA SER A 245 -2.56 31.36 -18.43
C SER A 245 -2.92 30.92 -19.85
N GLU A 246 -2.58 29.71 -20.31
CA GLU A 246 -2.99 29.19 -21.63
C GLU A 246 -4.36 28.53 -21.61
N MET A 247 -4.80 28.00 -20.47
CA MET A 247 -6.19 27.55 -20.31
C MET A 247 -7.17 28.72 -20.22
N ASP A 248 -6.68 29.88 -19.83
CA ASP A 248 -7.40 31.13 -19.85
C ASP A 248 -7.49 31.67 -21.29
N THR A 249 -8.30 31.00 -22.12
CA THR A 249 -8.53 31.38 -23.53
C THR A 249 -9.13 32.77 -23.67
N ASP A 250 -9.88 33.19 -22.66
CA ASP A 250 -10.67 34.42 -22.66
C ASP A 250 -9.99 35.57 -21.90
N ASN A 251 -8.73 35.37 -21.46
CA ASN A 251 -7.95 36.36 -20.72
C ASN A 251 -8.64 36.89 -19.44
N ARG A 252 -9.40 36.02 -18.76
CA ARG A 252 -10.15 36.31 -17.53
C ARG A 252 -9.29 36.23 -16.26
N LEU A 253 -8.09 35.65 -16.33
CA LEU A 253 -7.20 35.49 -15.18
C LEU A 253 -5.85 36.17 -15.41
N GLU A 254 -5.60 37.23 -14.64
CA GLU A 254 -4.32 37.91 -14.58
C GLU A 254 -3.63 37.63 -13.24
N ILE A 255 -2.38 37.14 -13.29
CA ILE A 255 -1.55 36.93 -12.09
C ILE A 255 -0.37 37.89 -12.14
N HIS A 256 -0.25 38.75 -11.13
CA HIS A 256 0.84 39.71 -10.99
C HIS A 256 1.71 39.35 -9.79
N THR A 257 2.96 38.97 -10.06
CA THR A 257 3.96 38.70 -9.02
C THR A 257 4.80 39.95 -8.79
N PHE A 258 4.97 40.37 -7.53
CA PHE A 258 5.82 41.51 -7.17
C PHE A 258 7.00 41.02 -6.32
N TYR A 259 8.23 41.23 -6.80
CA TYR A 259 9.45 40.86 -6.09
C TYR A 259 9.99 42.05 -5.29
N THR A 260 9.68 42.09 -3.99
CA THR A 260 9.96 43.22 -3.11
C THR A 260 11.25 43.04 -2.31
N ALA A 261 12.41 43.27 -2.91
CA ALA A 261 13.71 43.22 -2.21
C ALA A 261 14.38 44.60 -2.16
N LYS A 262 14.71 45.08 -0.95
CA LYS A 262 15.40 46.39 -0.75
C LYS A 262 16.81 46.42 -1.35
N SER A 263 17.44 45.26 -1.52
CA SER A 263 18.78 45.14 -2.12
C SER A 263 18.77 45.22 -3.64
N LEU A 264 17.61 45.41 -4.27
CA LEU A 264 17.46 45.30 -5.71
C LEU A 264 17.48 46.65 -6.43
N ASP A 265 17.36 47.78 -5.71
CA ASP A 265 17.16 49.11 -6.30
C ASP A 265 18.18 49.45 -7.41
N ASP A 266 19.45 49.06 -7.24
CA ASP A 266 20.53 49.31 -8.21
C ASP A 266 20.51 48.36 -9.43
N VAL A 267 19.79 47.24 -9.34
CA VAL A 267 19.77 46.19 -10.37
C VAL A 267 18.38 45.99 -11.00
N ILE A 268 17.35 46.74 -10.58
CA ILE A 268 15.99 46.70 -11.15
C ILE A 268 16.04 46.95 -12.67
N GLY A 269 16.65 48.05 -13.12
CA GLY A 269 16.67 48.41 -14.55
C GLY A 269 17.29 47.31 -15.45
N PRO A 270 18.49 46.80 -15.12
CA PRO A 270 19.06 45.65 -15.83
C PRO A 270 18.19 44.40 -15.80
N LEU A 271 17.55 44.08 -14.67
CA LEU A 271 16.67 42.92 -14.55
C LEU A 271 15.39 43.07 -15.38
N GLU A 272 14.77 44.25 -15.41
CA GLU A 272 13.60 44.54 -16.24
C GLU A 272 13.92 44.44 -17.74
N ALA A 273 15.10 44.91 -18.15
CA ALA A 273 15.56 44.80 -19.53
C ALA A 273 15.77 43.34 -19.93
N LEU A 274 16.45 42.55 -19.09
CA LEU A 274 16.66 41.12 -19.30
C LEU A 274 15.35 40.35 -19.33
N GLN A 275 14.45 40.63 -18.39
CA GLN A 275 13.14 40.00 -18.32
C GLN A 275 12.30 40.30 -19.55
N THR A 276 12.31 41.55 -20.02
CA THR A 276 11.58 41.93 -21.24
C THR A 276 12.12 41.21 -22.47
N PHE A 277 13.43 41.03 -22.55
CA PHE A 277 14.06 40.27 -23.63
C PHE A 277 13.64 38.79 -23.59
N ILE A 278 13.84 38.10 -22.46
CA ILE A 278 13.53 36.66 -22.32
C ILE A 278 12.03 36.41 -22.50
N HIS A 279 11.18 37.26 -21.95
CA HIS A 279 9.73 37.14 -22.12
C HIS A 279 9.29 37.33 -23.57
N ALA A 280 9.94 38.21 -24.32
CA ALA A 280 9.63 38.43 -25.74
C ALA A 280 10.13 37.28 -26.64
N THR A 281 11.21 36.61 -26.28
CA THR A 281 11.79 35.51 -27.08
C THR A 281 11.21 34.14 -26.73
N GLU A 282 10.97 33.87 -25.45
CA GLU A 282 10.63 32.53 -24.93
C GLU A 282 9.26 32.51 -24.22
N GLY A 283 8.64 33.67 -23.95
CA GLY A 283 7.38 33.76 -23.19
C GLY A 283 7.53 33.39 -21.71
N GLN A 284 8.76 33.27 -21.22
CA GLN A 284 9.07 32.80 -19.87
C GLN A 284 9.36 33.97 -18.92
N ASP A 285 8.81 33.89 -17.72
CA ASP A 285 9.15 34.82 -16.64
C ASP A 285 10.46 34.38 -15.96
N ILE A 286 11.43 35.30 -15.85
CA ILE A 286 12.79 34.98 -15.39
C ILE A 286 12.88 34.61 -13.91
N VAL A 287 11.89 35.00 -13.10
CA VAL A 287 11.89 34.75 -11.65
C VAL A 287 11.25 33.40 -11.34
N SER A 288 10.09 33.13 -11.92
CA SER A 288 9.37 31.87 -11.71
C SER A 288 9.84 30.73 -12.61
N GLY A 289 10.47 31.04 -13.75
CA GLY A 289 10.81 30.06 -14.78
C GLY A 289 9.58 29.46 -15.46
N LEU A 290 8.41 30.08 -15.32
CA LEU A 290 7.17 29.60 -15.92
C LEU A 290 6.86 30.40 -17.19
N GLN A 291 6.31 29.75 -18.20
CA GLN A 291 5.71 30.45 -19.33
C GLN A 291 4.46 31.17 -18.80
N THR A 292 4.34 32.47 -19.00
CA THR A 292 3.24 33.24 -18.40
C THR A 292 2.86 34.38 -19.34
N LYS A 293 1.62 34.87 -19.23
CA LYS A 293 1.20 36.08 -19.95
C LYS A 293 1.85 37.34 -19.38
N GLN A 294 1.97 37.39 -18.05
CA GLN A 294 2.44 38.56 -17.29
C GLN A 294 3.85 38.33 -16.75
N LYS A 295 4.66 39.38 -16.75
CA LYS A 295 6.01 39.39 -16.17
C LYS A 295 5.94 39.64 -14.66
N THR A 296 6.88 39.10 -13.88
CA THR A 296 7.13 39.53 -12.50
C THR A 296 7.55 41.00 -12.46
N HIS A 297 6.90 41.80 -11.60
CA HIS A 297 7.25 43.19 -11.37
C HIS A 297 8.31 43.30 -10.28
N PHE A 298 9.35 44.10 -10.49
CA PHE A 298 10.38 44.33 -9.48
C PHE A 298 10.03 45.54 -8.62
N GLY A 299 10.14 45.39 -7.30
CA GLY A 299 9.74 46.42 -6.35
C GLY A 299 8.34 46.21 -5.78
N ARG A 300 7.93 47.14 -4.90
CA ARG A 300 6.62 47.09 -4.24
C ARG A 300 5.50 47.51 -5.19
N PRO A 301 4.31 46.90 -5.09
CA PRO A 301 3.16 47.31 -5.89
C PRO A 301 2.77 48.76 -5.55
N ASP A 302 2.49 49.54 -6.60
CA ASP A 302 1.75 50.79 -6.48
C ASP A 302 0.26 50.47 -6.52
N TRP A 303 -0.35 50.31 -5.34
CA TRP A 303 -1.75 49.94 -5.22
C TRP A 303 -2.70 50.94 -5.87
N ASN A 304 -2.35 52.24 -5.93
CA ASN A 304 -3.18 53.22 -6.63
C ASN A 304 -3.17 52.95 -8.13
N ALA A 305 -1.99 52.76 -8.71
CA ALA A 305 -1.85 52.47 -10.14
C ALA A 305 -2.51 51.15 -10.52
N GLU A 306 -2.33 50.08 -9.72
CA GLU A 306 -2.90 48.76 -9.99
C GLU A 306 -4.42 48.75 -9.86
N LEU A 307 -4.98 49.28 -8.76
CA LEU A 307 -6.44 49.34 -8.60
C LEU A 307 -7.08 50.25 -9.66
N SER A 308 -6.44 51.36 -10.03
CA SER A 308 -6.91 52.23 -11.13
C SER A 308 -6.83 51.54 -12.50
N ARG A 309 -5.84 50.67 -12.71
CA ARG A 309 -5.75 49.83 -13.92
C ARG A 309 -6.87 48.81 -13.94
N ILE A 310 -7.11 48.10 -12.84
CA ILE A 310 -8.18 47.10 -12.71
C ILE A 310 -9.54 47.75 -12.98
N ALA A 311 -9.83 48.90 -12.35
CA ALA A 311 -11.07 49.63 -12.59
C ALA A 311 -11.27 49.98 -14.08
N ARG A 312 -10.22 50.41 -14.78
CA ARG A 312 -10.29 50.74 -16.23
C ARG A 312 -10.48 49.51 -17.11
N ASN A 313 -9.83 48.41 -16.77
CA ASN A 313 -9.91 47.17 -17.54
C ASN A 313 -11.27 46.48 -17.38
N HIS A 314 -11.87 46.54 -16.18
CA HIS A 314 -13.17 45.92 -15.88
C HIS A 314 -14.29 46.48 -16.78
N ILE A 315 -14.28 47.79 -17.01
CA ILE A 315 -15.28 48.51 -17.85
C ILE A 315 -15.27 48.04 -19.31
N GLN A 316 -14.16 47.49 -19.80
CA GLN A 316 -14.03 47.06 -21.19
C GLN A 316 -14.53 45.63 -21.44
N LEU A 317 -14.78 44.86 -20.37
CA LEU A 317 -15.08 43.43 -20.46
C LEU A 317 -16.58 43.11 -20.37
N GLU A 318 -17.42 43.99 -19.80
CA GLU A 318 -18.86 43.77 -19.68
C GLU A 318 -19.68 44.78 -20.54
N PRO A 319 -20.58 44.31 -21.43
CA PRO A 319 -21.43 45.20 -22.22
C PRO A 319 -22.53 45.83 -21.35
N LEU A 320 -22.63 47.16 -21.45
CA LEU A 320 -23.65 48.04 -20.87
C LEU A 320 -25.05 47.41 -20.78
N ASP A 321 -25.49 47.12 -19.55
CA ASP A 321 -26.87 47.27 -19.10
C ASP A 321 -26.88 47.51 -17.56
N GLU A 322 -26.85 48.78 -17.19
CA GLU A 322 -27.54 49.36 -16.03
C GLU A 322 -27.28 48.82 -14.60
N ILE A 323 -26.09 48.30 -14.28
CA ILE A 323 -25.71 47.96 -12.89
C ILE A 323 -24.37 48.60 -12.54
N SER A 324 -24.32 49.32 -11.41
CA SER A 324 -23.09 49.73 -10.74
C SER A 324 -22.21 48.50 -10.50
N GLU A 325 -21.14 48.35 -11.27
CA GLU A 325 -20.26 47.19 -11.19
C GLU A 325 -19.40 47.22 -9.92
N GLU A 326 -19.47 46.15 -9.15
CA GLU A 326 -18.76 45.94 -7.89
C GLU A 326 -17.56 45.00 -8.10
N ILE A 327 -16.37 45.44 -7.66
CA ILE A 327 -15.12 44.72 -7.73
C ILE A 327 -14.77 44.23 -6.32
N GLY A 328 -14.89 42.93 -6.09
CA GLY A 328 -14.48 42.30 -4.84
C GLY A 328 -12.95 42.15 -4.74
N VAL A 329 -12.36 42.64 -3.64
CA VAL A 329 -10.93 42.54 -3.32
C VAL A 329 -10.75 41.64 -2.11
N PHE A 330 -10.21 40.44 -2.33
CA PHE A 330 -9.99 39.45 -1.29
C PHE A 330 -8.50 39.43 -0.90
N PHE A 331 -8.22 39.57 0.40
CA PHE A 331 -6.85 39.65 0.91
C PHE A 331 -6.58 38.61 2.00
N CYS A 332 -5.55 37.79 1.78
CA CYS A 332 -4.97 36.88 2.76
C CYS A 332 -3.50 37.28 3.03
N GLY A 333 -3.20 37.78 4.23
CA GLY A 333 -1.83 38.20 4.56
C GLY A 333 -1.70 39.07 5.82
N PRO A 334 -0.54 39.74 6.00
CA PRO A 334 -0.29 40.56 7.18
C PRO A 334 -1.26 41.73 7.33
N LYS A 335 -1.77 41.94 8.56
CA LYS A 335 -2.77 42.99 8.88
C LYS A 335 -2.38 44.40 8.45
N LYS A 336 -1.08 44.73 8.44
CA LYS A 336 -0.61 46.07 8.02
C LYS A 336 -0.90 46.28 6.53
N MET A 337 -0.51 45.33 5.69
CA MET A 337 -0.75 45.38 4.25
C MET A 337 -2.24 45.35 3.91
N GLY A 338 -3.03 44.55 4.65
CA GLY A 338 -4.49 44.53 4.46
C GLY A 338 -5.14 45.88 4.73
N ARG A 339 -4.69 46.62 5.76
CA ARG A 339 -5.13 48.00 6.00
C ARG A 339 -4.73 48.94 4.88
N ASP A 340 -3.47 48.85 4.43
CA ASP A 340 -2.98 49.69 3.35
C ASP A 340 -3.85 49.50 2.08
N ILE A 341 -4.16 48.26 1.68
CA ILE A 341 -5.01 47.97 0.51
C ILE A 341 -6.45 48.48 0.71
N HIS A 342 -7.04 48.21 1.87
CA HIS A 342 -8.37 48.70 2.22
C HIS A 342 -8.48 50.23 2.09
N ASP A 343 -7.48 50.95 2.60
CA ASP A 343 -7.46 52.42 2.54
C ASP A 343 -7.37 52.92 1.09
N HIS A 344 -6.61 52.24 0.22
CA HIS A 344 -6.55 52.58 -1.21
C HIS A 344 -7.89 52.31 -1.92
N CYS A 345 -8.57 51.19 -1.63
CA CYS A 345 -9.92 50.93 -2.14
C CYS A 345 -10.91 52.01 -1.69
N ALA A 346 -10.89 52.38 -0.40
CA ALA A 346 -11.75 53.41 0.16
C ALA A 346 -11.50 54.79 -0.47
N LEU A 347 -10.23 55.14 -0.71
CA LEU A 347 -9.86 56.39 -1.38
C LEU A 347 -10.38 56.44 -2.82
N LEU A 348 -10.28 55.35 -3.58
CA LEU A 348 -10.79 55.28 -4.95
C LEU A 348 -12.32 55.35 -4.99
N ASN A 349 -12.99 54.68 -4.05
CA ASN A 349 -14.45 54.77 -3.88
C ASN A 349 -14.92 56.19 -3.55
N GLN A 350 -14.14 56.96 -2.78
CA GLN A 350 -14.43 58.36 -2.47
C GLN A 350 -14.10 59.29 -3.66
N ALA A 351 -13.01 59.03 -4.40
CA ALA A 351 -12.61 59.79 -5.58
C ALA A 351 -13.62 59.69 -6.74
N LYS A 352 -14.54 58.72 -6.67
CA LYS A 352 -15.72 58.56 -7.53
C LYS A 352 -16.61 59.82 -7.56
N GLU A 353 -16.53 60.71 -6.56
CA GLU A 353 -17.23 61.99 -6.57
C GLU A 353 -16.63 63.04 -7.54
N ARG A 354 -15.43 62.85 -8.10
CA ARG A 354 -14.78 63.92 -8.87
C ARG A 354 -14.26 63.66 -10.28
N GLN A 355 -13.87 62.45 -10.73
CA GLN A 355 -13.52 62.26 -12.17
C GLN A 355 -13.03 60.87 -12.61
N MET A 356 -13.26 59.78 -11.86
CA MET A 356 -12.90 58.43 -12.34
C MET A 356 -14.08 57.46 -12.23
N SER A 357 -14.14 56.62 -13.26
CA SER A 357 -15.11 55.59 -13.65
C SER A 357 -15.96 54.89 -12.58
N ASP A 358 -17.10 54.37 -13.03
CA ASP A 358 -18.21 53.84 -12.23
C ASP A 358 -17.98 52.51 -11.47
N ALA A 359 -16.74 52.10 -11.24
CA ALA A 359 -16.41 50.88 -10.50
C ALA A 359 -16.41 51.12 -8.98
N HIS A 360 -17.01 50.22 -8.20
CA HIS A 360 -16.99 50.24 -6.73
C HIS A 360 -16.13 49.08 -6.19
N PHE A 361 -15.18 49.34 -5.29
CA PHE A 361 -14.36 48.29 -4.67
C PHE A 361 -14.92 47.86 -3.31
N ASP A 362 -15.20 46.57 -3.12
CA ASP A 362 -15.52 45.99 -1.81
C ASP A 362 -14.34 45.15 -1.29
N PHE A 363 -13.85 45.42 -0.09
CA PHE A 363 -12.66 44.78 0.47
C PHE A 363 -13.01 43.75 1.55
N HIS A 364 -12.54 42.53 1.35
CA HIS A 364 -12.70 41.42 2.27
C HIS A 364 -11.35 40.91 2.77
N SER A 365 -11.13 40.98 4.08
CA SER A 365 -9.98 40.32 4.71
C SER A 365 -10.34 38.86 5.01
N GLU A 366 -9.66 37.94 4.34
CA GLU A 366 -9.80 36.50 4.59
C GLU A 366 -8.84 36.07 5.71
N LYS A 367 -9.37 35.36 6.70
CA LYS A 367 -8.58 34.68 7.74
C LYS A 367 -8.78 33.19 7.54
N PHE A 368 -7.82 32.53 6.90
CA PHE A 368 -7.78 31.06 6.81
C PHE A 368 -7.07 30.45 8.01
#